data_AF-A0A8T8HX58-F1
#
_entry.id   AF-A0A8T8HX58-F1
#
_cell.length_a   1.000
_cell.length_b   1.000
_cell.length_c   1.000
_cell.angle_alpha   90.00
_cell.angle_beta   90.00
_cell.angle_gamma   90.00
#
_symmetry.space_group_name_H-M   'P 1'
#
loop_
_entity.id
_entity.type
_entity.pdbx_description
1 polymer ?
#
loop_
_entity_poly.entity_id
_entity_poly.type
_entity_poly.pdbx_seq_one_letter_code
_entity_poly.pdbx_strand_id
1 'polypeptide(L)' 'MRSDRQQAVLDAALALVEAGQPVTIGALTARSGVSNGSIYHHFGSRAGVFEVLYDDSFALCVA' A
#
# COMPACT_ATOMS: atom_id res chain seq x y z
N MET A 1 -8.96 13.17 -0.69
CA MET A 1 -8.43 12.88 0.66
C MET A 1 -8.53 11.38 0.87
N ARG A 2 -7.40 10.69 1.10
CA ARG A 2 -7.42 9.23 1.31
C ARG A 2 -7.95 8.90 2.71
N SER A 3 -8.52 7.71 2.86
CA SER A 3 -8.96 7.23 4.17
C SER A 3 -7.78 6.73 5.00
N ASP A 4 -7.91 6.70 6.33
CA ASP A 4 -6.89 6.15 7.23
C ASP A 4 -6.52 4.70 6.87
N ARG A 5 -7.50 3.91 6.38
CA ARG A 5 -7.27 2.54 5.93
C ARG A 5 -6.44 2.48 4.64
N GLN A 6 -6.65 3.39 3.71
CA GLN A 6 -5.82 3.47 2.51
C GLN A 6 -4.39 3.84 2.88
N GLN A 7 -4.22 4.81 3.79
CA GLN A 7 -2.89 5.20 4.26
C GLN A 7 -2.17 4.04 4.97
N ALA A 8 -2.84 3.34 5.87
CA ALA A 8 -2.26 2.19 6.58
C ALA A 8 -1.78 1.07 5.64
N VAL A 9 -2.46 0.85 4.51
CA VAL A 9 -2.03 -0.13 3.50
C VAL A 9 -0.78 0.35 2.75
N LEU A 10 -0.69 1.64 2.44
CA LEU A 10 0.48 2.22 1.76
C LEU A 10 1.70 2.25 2.69
N ASP A 11 1.53 2.61 3.95
CA ASP A 11 2.59 2.57 4.96
C ASP A 11 3.10 1.12 5.14
N ALA A 12 2.19 0.14 5.17
CA ALA A 12 2.55 -1.27 5.21
C ALA A 12 3.29 -1.73 3.93
N ALA A 13 2.88 -1.26 2.76
CA ALA A 13 3.52 -1.57 1.49
C ALA A 13 4.94 -0.99 1.44
N LEU A 14 5.11 0.28 1.78
CA LEU A 14 6.41 0.96 1.82
C LEU A 14 7.38 0.22 2.74
N ALA A 15 6.93 -0.10 3.95
CA ALA A 15 7.79 -0.75 4.94
C ALA A 15 8.12 -2.22 4.60
N LEU A 16 7.35 -2.88 3.72
CA LEU A 16 7.72 -4.18 3.13
C LEU A 16 8.78 -4.01 2.03
N VAL A 17 8.63 -2.99 1.18
CA VAL A 17 9.60 -2.64 0.13
C VAL A 17 10.96 -2.29 0.74
N GLU A 18 10.98 -1.43 1.76
CA GLU A 18 12.20 -1.03 2.48
C GLU A 18 12.91 -2.23 3.13
N ALA A 19 12.14 -3.21 3.62
CA ALA A 19 12.67 -4.44 4.19
C ALA A 19 13.11 -5.48 3.11
N GLY A 20 12.95 -5.17 1.82
CA GLY A 20 13.21 -6.12 0.73
C GLY A 20 12.27 -7.33 0.72
N GLN A 21 11.11 -7.22 1.37
CA GLN A 21 10.14 -8.30 1.51
C GLN A 21 9.09 -8.26 0.39
N PRO A 22 8.56 -9.42 -0.03
CA PRO A 22 7.52 -9.47 -1.05
C PRO A 22 6.23 -8.81 -0.55
N VAL A 23 5.76 -7.80 -1.28
CA VAL A 23 4.46 -7.16 -1.03
C VAL A 23 3.36 -8.06 -1.59
N THR A 24 2.91 -9.00 -0.77
CA THR A 24 1.73 -9.84 -1.05
C THR A 24 0.50 -9.24 -0.37
N ILE A 25 -0.69 -9.56 -0.88
CA ILE A 25 -1.94 -9.15 -0.23
C ILE A 25 -2.00 -9.65 1.22
N GLY A 26 -1.57 -10.89 1.49
CA GLY A 26 -1.53 -11.43 2.85
C GLY A 26 -0.58 -10.66 3.79
N ALA A 27 0.60 -10.27 3.29
CA ALA A 27 1.53 -9.44 4.05
C ALA A 27 0.97 -8.04 4.34
N LEU A 28 0.27 -7.45 3.36
CA LEU A 28 -0.42 -6.17 3.55
C LEU A 28 -1.51 -6.29 4.61
N THR A 29 -2.36 -7.31 4.55
CA THR A 29 -3.40 -7.51 5.57
C THR A 29 -2.81 -7.71 6.96
N ALA A 30 -1.73 -8.49 7.07
CA ALA A 30 -1.09 -8.78 8.35
C ALA A 30 -0.45 -7.54 8.98
N ARG A 31 0.17 -6.67 8.17
CA ARG A 31 0.89 -5.49 8.66
C ARG A 31 -0.03 -4.28 8.85
N SER A 32 -1.00 -4.06 7.95
CA SER A 32 -1.91 -2.90 8.01
C SER A 32 -3.14 -3.12 8.90
N GLY A 33 -3.49 -4.37 9.22
CA GLY A 33 -4.76 -4.72 9.87
C GLY A 33 -5.99 -4.53 8.97
N VAL A 34 -5.81 -4.14 7.71
CA VAL A 34 -6.91 -3.94 6.75
C VAL A 34 -7.26 -5.28 6.10
N SER A 35 -8.56 -5.55 5.94
CA SER A 35 -9.02 -6.79 5.33
C SER A 35 -8.67 -6.86 3.84
N ASN A 36 -8.51 -8.07 3.31
CA ASN A 36 -8.27 -8.30 1.89
C ASN A 36 -9.36 -7.65 1.00
N GLY A 37 -10.63 -7.81 1.36
CA GLY A 37 -11.75 -7.21 0.61
C GLY A 37 -11.70 -5.68 0.60
N SER A 38 -11.27 -5.06 1.70
CA SER A 38 -11.09 -3.60 1.76
C SER A 38 -9.91 -3.13 0.90
N ILE A 39 -8.82 -3.90 0.83
CA ILE A 39 -7.69 -3.59 -0.06
C ILE A 39 -8.14 -3.63 -1.52
N TYR A 40 -8.82 -4.69 -1.95
CA TYR A 40 -9.33 -4.77 -3.32
C TYR A 40 -10.37 -3.69 -3.63
N HIS A 41 -11.22 -3.34 -2.67
CA HIS A 41 -12.20 -2.27 -2.87
C HIS A 41 -11.54 -0.90 -3.09
N HIS A 42 -10.44 -0.61 -2.40
CA HIS A 42 -9.77 0.69 -2.50
C HIS A 42 -8.76 0.78 -3.65
N PHE A 43 -8.03 -0.30 -3.91
CA PHE A 43 -6.90 -0.29 -4.85
C PHE A 43 -7.17 -1.10 -6.12
N GLY A 44 -8.26 -1.86 -6.18
CA GLY A 44 -8.63 -2.71 -7.32
C GLY A 44 -7.75 -3.96 -7.49
N SER A 45 -6.46 -3.85 -7.23
CA SER A 45 -5.50 -4.94 -7.34
C SER A 45 -4.24 -4.68 -6.50
N ARG A 46 -3.38 -5.69 -6.40
CA ARG A 46 -2.03 -5.52 -5.85
C ARG A 46 -1.20 -4.51 -6.66
N ALA A 47 -1.37 -4.48 -7.97
CA ALA A 47 -0.69 -3.51 -8.83
C ALA A 47 -1.18 -2.07 -8.57
N GLY A 48 -2.47 -1.90 -8.29
CA GLY A 48 -3.03 -0.59 -7.93
C GLY A 48 -2.50 -0.05 -6.60
N VAL A 49 -2.13 -0.91 -5.65
CA VAL A 49 -1.40 -0.47 -4.44
C VAL A 49 -0.04 0.12 -4.82
N PHE A 50 0.68 -0.52 -5.76
CA PHE A 50 1.99 -0.05 -6.21
C PHE A 50 1.92 1.21 -7.06
N GLU A 51 0.93 1.35 -7.92
CA GLU A 51 0.69 2.56 -8.72
C GLU A 51 0.58 3.78 -7.80
N VAL A 52 -0.29 3.68 -6.80
CA VAL A 52 -0.51 4.72 -5.80
C VAL A 52 0.75 5.00 -4.96
N LEU A 53 1.44 3.94 -4.51
CA LEU A 53 2.66 4.08 -3.73
C LEU A 53 3.79 4.74 -4.54
N TYR A 54 3.90 4.40 -5.82
CA TYR A 54 4.88 4.98 -6.73
C TYR A 54 4.61 6.47 -6.96
N ASP A 55 3.37 6.84 -7.24
CA ASP A 55 2.97 8.24 -7.43
C ASP A 55 3.31 9.10 -6.22
N ASP A 56 2.99 8.61 -5.01
CA ASP A 56 3.33 9.31 -3.75
C ASP A 56 4.84 9.45 -3.56
N SER A 57 5.57 8.35 -3.73
CA SER A 57 7.02 8.31 -3.53
C SER A 57 7.74 9.22 -4.53
N PHE A 58 7.30 9.18 -5.80
CA PHE A 58 7.82 10.02 -6.85
C PHE A 58 7.57 11.50 -6.55
N ALA A 59 6.33 11.86 -6.17
CA ALA A 59 5.99 13.23 -5.80
C ALA A 59 6.85 13.78 -4.66
N LEU A 60 7.17 12.95 -3.66
CA LEU A 60 8.07 13.32 -2.56
C LEU A 60 9.53 13.53 -3.01
N CYS A 61 10.01 12.76 -3.98
CA CYS A 61 11.38 12.89 -4.48
C CYS A 61 11.60 14.11 -5.38
N VAL A 62 10.54 14.62 -6.02
CA VAL A 62 10.64 15.73 -7.00
C VAL A 62 10.15 17.08 -6.45
N ALA A 63 9.67 17.11 -5.19
CA ALA A 63 9.27 18.31 -4.48
C ALA A 63 10.46 19.00 -3.79
#